data_AF-B8BZ22-F1
#
_entry.id   AF-B8BZ22-F1
#
_cell.length_a   1.000
_cell.length_b   1.000
_cell.length_c   1.000
_cell.angle_alpha   90.00
_cell.angle_beta   90.00
_cell.angle_gamma   90.00
#
_symmetry.space_group_name_H-M   'P 1'
#
loop_
_entity.id
_entity.type
_entity.pdbx_description
1 polymer ?
#
loop_
_entity_poly.entity_id
_entity_poly.type
_entity_poly.pdbx_seq_one_letter_code
_entity_poly.pdbx_strand_id
1 'polypeptide(L)'
;MEDTDALAKLSELRKKSFRDQAIFILDSSDAGNDIEKCNTVRNMMQQCGDAHLKGDEIVLDDFTAHRMLEASNTPCTSTELRAFMESIHGKNSRAKISLAELLMIHFGYDWRELISSLGCLFAEEKRAREELDVAKAELNRLTESAQNAARAAEAAHQAEIVAIREEVDAEKAVEIAGQAEASSCDLVETEKKALEILTAQEEMAKRKRDDLEAIVTDSSKGIVARNKANAELAILKSENSLGLRTERIKRASLLKRMNDTRSKSKQATVEADNALEGAKKTRIDAISLKESAMNAAREAEDRIPSVQAAIGRIEATLKEIMKKHDSGRGTIFFIQAELNEQRKFLPKSQFVVAQKKAEAAISQSLTSVPTPS
;
A
#
# COMPACT_ATOMS: atom_id res chain seq x y z
N MET A 1 -37.45 44.19 -32.52
CA MET A 1 -37.67 43.76 -31.12
C MET A 1 -37.24 42.31 -30.92
N GLU A 2 -37.45 41.42 -31.89
CA GLU A 2 -36.98 40.02 -31.85
C GLU A 2 -35.44 39.90 -31.89
N ASP A 3 -34.76 40.68 -32.75
CA ASP A 3 -33.29 40.66 -32.86
C ASP A 3 -32.55 41.05 -31.57
N THR A 4 -33.11 42.00 -30.81
CA THR A 4 -32.52 42.50 -29.57
C THR A 4 -32.62 41.48 -28.43
N ASP A 5 -33.68 40.66 -28.41
CA ASP A 5 -33.87 39.58 -27.43
C ASP A 5 -32.97 38.37 -27.78
N ALA A 6 -32.86 38.01 -29.05
CA ALA A 6 -31.97 36.94 -29.51
C ALA A 6 -30.48 37.27 -29.24
N LEU A 7 -30.05 38.50 -29.48
CA LEU A 7 -28.69 38.95 -29.15
C LEU A 7 -28.42 38.95 -27.64
N ALA A 8 -29.41 39.28 -26.81
CA ALA A 8 -29.28 39.21 -25.35
C ALA A 8 -29.09 37.76 -24.89
N LYS A 9 -29.89 36.81 -25.40
CA LYS A 9 -29.77 35.38 -25.10
C LYS A 9 -28.44 34.79 -25.57
N LEU A 10 -27.95 35.19 -26.74
CA LEU A 10 -26.64 34.77 -27.25
C LEU A 10 -25.50 35.31 -26.37
N SER A 11 -25.61 36.55 -25.88
CA SER A 11 -24.67 37.13 -24.92
C SER A 11 -24.65 36.37 -23.59
N GLU A 12 -25.80 35.90 -23.11
CA GLU A 12 -25.88 35.06 -21.92
C GLU A 12 -25.27 33.67 -22.14
N LEU A 13 -25.52 33.05 -23.29
CA LEU A 13 -24.94 31.75 -23.65
C LEU A 13 -23.40 31.82 -23.69
N ARG A 14 -22.85 32.90 -24.24
CA ARG A 14 -21.41 33.15 -24.32
C ARG A 14 -20.71 33.22 -22.95
N LYS A 15 -21.44 33.56 -21.88
CA LYS A 15 -20.90 33.59 -20.51
C LYS A 15 -20.92 32.22 -19.83
N LYS A 16 -21.64 31.23 -20.38
CA LYS A 16 -21.72 29.88 -19.81
C LYS A 16 -20.43 29.10 -20.09
N SER A 17 -20.23 27.99 -19.37
CA SER A 17 -19.09 27.11 -19.61
C SER A 17 -19.13 26.53 -21.03
N PHE A 18 -17.98 26.18 -21.61
CA PHE A 18 -17.93 25.51 -22.90
C PHE A 18 -18.81 24.25 -22.95
N ARG A 19 -18.91 23.55 -21.82
CA ARG A 19 -19.82 22.39 -21.71
C ARG A 19 -21.29 22.78 -21.85
N ASP A 20 -21.74 23.80 -21.13
CA ASP A 20 -23.16 24.22 -21.21
C ASP A 20 -23.47 24.85 -22.58
N GLN A 21 -22.48 25.46 -23.24
CA GLN A 21 -22.57 25.92 -24.63
C GLN A 21 -22.72 24.75 -25.62
N ALA A 22 -21.95 23.68 -25.43
CA ALA A 22 -22.02 22.46 -26.24
C ALA A 22 -23.35 21.72 -26.06
N ILE A 23 -23.82 21.58 -24.81
CA ILE A 23 -25.13 21.01 -24.48
C ILE A 23 -26.23 21.79 -25.19
N PHE A 24 -26.19 23.13 -25.11
CA PHE A 24 -27.16 23.98 -25.77
C PHE A 24 -27.26 23.73 -27.28
N ILE A 25 -26.13 23.65 -27.98
CA ILE A 25 -26.11 23.39 -29.44
C ILE A 25 -26.75 22.04 -29.74
N LEU A 26 -26.38 21.00 -28.99
CA LEU A 26 -26.92 19.65 -29.20
C LEU A 26 -28.40 19.52 -28.87
N ASP A 27 -28.89 20.26 -27.87
CA ASP A 27 -30.30 20.27 -27.48
C ASP A 27 -31.18 21.08 -28.45
N SER A 28 -30.59 22.07 -29.13
CA SER A 28 -31.31 23.04 -29.97
C SER A 28 -31.20 22.75 -31.47
N SER A 29 -30.43 21.73 -31.87
CA SER A 29 -30.15 21.40 -33.28
C SER A 29 -30.32 19.92 -33.63
N ASP A 30 -30.24 19.60 -34.91
CA ASP A 30 -30.22 18.22 -35.42
C ASP A 30 -28.91 17.48 -35.08
N ALA A 31 -27.84 18.17 -34.66
CA ALA A 31 -26.59 17.54 -34.24
C ALA A 31 -26.78 16.58 -33.06
N GLY A 32 -27.79 16.81 -32.20
CA GLY A 32 -28.14 15.90 -31.10
C GLY A 32 -28.70 14.55 -31.56
N ASN A 33 -29.04 14.39 -32.84
CA ASN A 33 -29.62 13.16 -33.39
C ASN A 33 -28.57 12.18 -33.93
N ASP A 34 -27.35 12.68 -34.15
CA ASP A 34 -26.26 11.93 -34.75
C ASP A 34 -25.11 11.80 -33.76
N ILE A 35 -24.74 10.55 -33.47
CA ILE A 35 -23.65 10.22 -32.55
C ILE A 35 -22.30 10.79 -33.03
N GLU A 36 -22.07 10.86 -34.35
CA GLU A 36 -20.84 11.40 -34.92
C GLU A 36 -20.77 12.91 -34.70
N LYS A 37 -21.86 13.64 -34.97
CA LYS A 37 -21.94 15.08 -34.70
C LYS A 37 -21.83 15.38 -33.20
N CYS A 38 -22.43 14.56 -32.33
CA CYS A 38 -22.28 14.68 -30.87
C CYS A 38 -20.82 14.50 -30.42
N ASN A 39 -20.11 13.53 -31.00
CA ASN A 39 -18.68 13.33 -30.74
C ASN A 39 -17.83 14.49 -31.26
N THR A 40 -18.15 15.06 -32.42
CA THR A 40 -17.47 16.26 -32.96
C THR A 40 -17.65 17.46 -32.04
N VAL A 41 -18.87 17.72 -31.56
CA VAL A 41 -19.13 18.77 -30.56
C VAL A 41 -18.31 18.55 -29.30
N ARG A 42 -18.24 17.31 -28.80
CA ARG A 42 -17.45 16.97 -27.62
C ARG A 42 -15.94 17.19 -27.84
N ASN A 43 -15.42 16.81 -29.01
CA ASN A 43 -14.01 16.99 -29.36
C ASN A 43 -13.64 18.48 -29.46
N MET A 44 -14.48 19.28 -30.13
CA MET A 44 -14.28 20.73 -30.21
C MET A 44 -14.38 21.40 -28.83
N MET A 45 -15.28 20.94 -27.96
CA MET A 45 -15.37 21.39 -26.57
C MET A 45 -14.08 21.09 -25.79
N GLN A 46 -13.50 19.88 -25.94
CA GLN A 46 -12.24 19.51 -25.29
C GLN A 46 -11.07 20.37 -25.79
N GLN A 47 -10.97 20.56 -27.10
CA GLN A 47 -9.95 21.43 -27.71
C GLN A 47 -10.07 22.89 -27.23
N CYS A 48 -11.29 23.39 -27.01
CA CYS A 48 -11.51 24.71 -26.43
C CYS A 48 -11.02 24.76 -24.97
N GLY A 49 -11.27 23.70 -24.20
CA GLY A 49 -10.76 23.55 -22.84
C GLY A 49 -9.23 23.59 -22.78
N ASP A 50 -8.56 22.84 -23.66
CA ASP A 50 -7.09 22.79 -23.74
C ASP A 50 -6.48 24.13 -24.19
N ALA A 51 -7.17 24.86 -25.07
CA ALA A 51 -6.78 26.21 -25.48
C ALA A 51 -7.01 27.24 -24.36
N HIS A 52 -8.08 27.09 -23.57
CA HIS A 52 -8.41 27.94 -22.43
C HIS A 52 -7.47 27.76 -21.24
N LEU A 53 -6.86 26.58 -21.04
CA LEU A 53 -5.77 26.40 -20.06
C LEU A 53 -4.57 27.34 -20.32
N LYS A 54 -4.51 28.02 -21.47
CA LYS A 54 -3.48 28.99 -21.85
C LYS A 54 -3.94 30.46 -21.76
N GLY A 55 -5.19 30.76 -21.39
CA GLY A 55 -5.69 32.13 -21.25
C GLY A 55 -6.99 32.27 -20.43
N ASP A 56 -7.16 33.39 -19.71
CA ASP A 56 -8.22 33.58 -18.69
C ASP A 56 -9.67 33.72 -19.19
N GLU A 57 -9.93 33.70 -20.51
CA GLU A 57 -11.26 34.00 -21.06
C GLU A 57 -11.94 32.80 -21.72
N ILE A 58 -13.26 32.60 -21.46
CA ILE A 58 -14.12 31.52 -22.01
C ILE A 58 -14.53 31.83 -23.47
N VAL A 59 -13.64 32.45 -24.23
CA VAL A 59 -13.82 32.89 -25.61
C VAL A 59 -12.49 32.79 -26.35
N LEU A 60 -12.55 32.39 -27.61
CA LEU A 60 -11.40 32.15 -28.48
C LEU A 60 -11.07 33.41 -29.29
N ASP A 61 -9.79 33.62 -29.58
CA ASP A 61 -9.39 34.59 -30.59
C ASP A 61 -9.65 34.06 -32.01
N ASP A 62 -9.75 34.99 -32.97
CA ASP A 62 -10.03 34.67 -34.39
C ASP A 62 -9.08 33.59 -34.93
N PHE A 63 -7.81 33.64 -34.54
CA PHE A 63 -6.79 32.72 -35.04
C PHE A 63 -6.93 31.31 -34.45
N THR A 64 -7.20 31.17 -33.15
CA THR A 64 -7.46 29.85 -32.55
C THR A 64 -8.76 29.27 -33.06
N ALA A 65 -9.81 30.08 -33.19
CA ALA A 65 -11.09 29.63 -33.75
C ALA A 65 -10.95 29.10 -35.19
N HIS A 66 -10.24 29.84 -36.06
CA HIS A 66 -9.97 29.40 -37.43
C HIS A 66 -9.17 28.10 -37.47
N ARG A 67 -8.09 28.00 -36.68
CA ARG A 67 -7.27 26.78 -36.59
C ARG A 67 -8.09 25.58 -36.12
N MET A 68 -9.06 25.79 -35.22
CA MET A 68 -9.94 24.73 -34.73
C MET A 68 -10.96 24.26 -35.77
N LEU A 69 -11.48 25.17 -36.61
CA LEU A 69 -12.34 24.82 -37.73
C LEU A 69 -11.57 24.00 -38.79
N GLU A 70 -10.33 24.41 -39.10
CA GLU A 70 -9.45 23.64 -40.00
C GLU A 70 -9.16 22.24 -39.43
N ALA A 71 -8.82 22.14 -38.15
CA ALA A 71 -8.57 20.86 -37.48
C ALA A 71 -9.80 19.94 -37.44
N SER A 72 -11.00 20.51 -37.50
CA SER A 72 -12.27 19.79 -37.54
C SER A 72 -12.76 19.53 -38.97
N ASN A 73 -11.90 19.73 -39.98
CA ASN A 73 -12.19 19.58 -41.42
C ASN A 73 -13.34 20.45 -41.93
N THR A 74 -13.60 21.59 -41.30
CA THR A 74 -14.53 22.59 -41.84
C THR A 74 -13.78 23.57 -42.74
N PRO A 75 -14.07 23.62 -44.05
CA PRO A 75 -13.53 24.67 -44.90
C PRO A 75 -14.22 25.98 -44.53
N CYS A 76 -13.58 26.77 -43.69
CA CYS A 76 -14.00 28.15 -43.38
C CYS A 76 -12.81 29.05 -43.62
N THR A 77 -12.95 30.00 -44.54
CA THR A 77 -11.94 31.03 -44.76
C THR A 77 -12.03 32.10 -43.67
N SER A 78 -10.90 32.73 -43.33
CA SER A 78 -10.87 33.84 -42.37
C SER A 78 -11.84 34.99 -42.72
N THR A 79 -12.17 35.16 -44.00
CA THR A 79 -13.15 36.13 -44.48
C THR A 79 -14.58 35.72 -44.12
N GLU A 80 -14.93 34.43 -44.29
CA GLU A 80 -16.25 33.89 -43.92
C GLU A 80 -16.46 33.92 -42.40
N LEU A 81 -15.42 33.56 -41.63
CA LEU A 81 -15.43 33.66 -40.17
C LEU A 81 -15.71 35.09 -39.71
N ARG A 82 -15.04 36.08 -40.32
CA ARG A 82 -15.23 37.49 -40.00
C ARG A 82 -16.61 38.01 -40.42
N ALA A 83 -17.12 37.58 -41.57
CA ALA A 83 -18.46 37.94 -42.03
C ALA A 83 -19.56 37.42 -41.07
N PHE A 84 -19.41 36.19 -40.57
CA PHE A 84 -20.30 35.64 -39.54
C PHE A 84 -20.24 36.46 -38.25
N MET A 85 -19.03 36.81 -37.79
CA MET A 85 -18.85 37.63 -36.59
C MET A 85 -19.40 39.04 -36.72
N GLU A 86 -19.28 39.67 -37.89
CA GLU A 86 -19.90 40.97 -38.17
C GLU A 86 -21.42 40.91 -38.15
N SER A 87 -22.01 39.77 -38.53
CA SER A 87 -23.47 39.56 -38.50
C SER A 87 -24.04 39.50 -37.08
N ILE A 88 -23.23 39.09 -36.10
CA ILE A 88 -23.62 38.94 -34.68
C ILE A 88 -23.22 40.18 -33.87
N HIS A 89 -21.98 40.65 -34.04
CA HIS A 89 -21.37 41.68 -33.18
C HIS A 89 -21.30 43.07 -33.82
N GLY A 90 -21.75 43.21 -35.07
CA GLY A 90 -21.69 44.44 -35.84
C GLY A 90 -20.34 44.67 -36.56
N LYS A 91 -20.35 45.60 -37.53
CA LYS A 91 -19.18 45.90 -38.38
C LYS A 91 -17.97 46.35 -37.56
N ASN A 92 -16.78 45.86 -37.93
CA ASN A 92 -15.48 46.16 -37.28
C ASN A 92 -15.31 45.66 -35.83
N SER A 93 -16.13 44.73 -35.36
CA SER A 93 -15.95 44.15 -34.03
C SER A 93 -14.77 43.17 -34.02
N ARG A 94 -13.80 43.36 -33.10
CA ARG A 94 -12.76 42.38 -32.77
C ARG A 94 -13.23 41.41 -31.67
N ALA A 95 -14.52 41.07 -31.68
CA ALA A 95 -15.11 40.23 -30.66
C ALA A 95 -14.55 38.81 -30.74
N LYS A 96 -14.13 38.30 -29.60
CA LYS A 96 -13.71 36.89 -29.42
C LYS A 96 -14.90 35.94 -29.58
N ILE A 97 -14.63 34.75 -30.12
CA ILE A 97 -15.62 33.75 -30.54
C ILE A 97 -15.90 32.74 -29.41
N SER A 98 -17.15 32.54 -29.06
CA SER A 98 -17.59 31.49 -28.13
C SER A 98 -17.63 30.11 -28.81
N LEU A 99 -17.62 29.03 -28.03
CA LEU A 99 -17.77 27.67 -28.59
C LEU A 99 -19.13 27.52 -29.27
N ALA A 100 -20.20 28.11 -28.73
CA ALA A 100 -21.51 28.09 -29.37
C ALA A 100 -21.47 28.70 -30.79
N GLU A 101 -20.84 29.87 -30.95
CA GLU A 101 -20.67 30.53 -32.26
C GLU A 101 -19.78 29.69 -33.20
N LEU A 102 -18.71 29.08 -32.68
CA LEU A 102 -17.84 28.19 -33.44
C LEU A 102 -18.60 26.96 -33.99
N LEU A 103 -19.45 26.36 -33.16
CA LEU A 103 -20.26 25.21 -33.53
C LEU A 103 -21.37 25.58 -34.51
N MET A 104 -21.97 26.77 -34.38
CA MET A 104 -22.92 27.30 -35.36
C MET A 104 -22.27 27.39 -36.75
N ILE A 105 -21.03 27.88 -36.84
CA ILE A 105 -20.29 27.93 -38.11
C ILE A 105 -19.96 26.53 -38.62
N HIS A 106 -19.48 25.64 -37.75
CA HIS A 106 -19.07 24.28 -38.10
C HIS A 106 -20.21 23.47 -38.74
N PHE A 107 -21.42 23.57 -38.20
CA PHE A 107 -22.60 22.86 -38.70
C PHE A 107 -23.47 23.68 -39.64
N GLY A 108 -23.15 24.97 -39.86
CA GLY A 108 -23.91 25.87 -40.74
C GLY A 108 -25.28 26.29 -40.20
N TYR A 109 -25.42 26.43 -38.87
CA TYR A 109 -26.67 26.84 -38.24
C TYR A 109 -26.88 28.36 -38.30
N ASP A 110 -28.13 28.78 -38.57
CA ASP A 110 -28.54 30.16 -38.37
C ASP A 110 -28.72 30.45 -36.88
N TRP A 111 -27.94 31.40 -36.36
CA TRP A 111 -27.97 31.79 -34.95
C TRP A 111 -29.34 32.33 -34.51
N ARG A 112 -30.12 32.92 -35.42
CA ARG A 112 -31.45 33.48 -35.12
C ARG A 112 -32.48 32.38 -34.89
N GLU A 113 -32.47 31.37 -35.74
CA GLU A 113 -33.36 30.21 -35.63
C GLU A 113 -33.03 29.37 -34.40
N LEU A 114 -31.73 29.14 -34.17
CA LEU A 114 -31.25 28.32 -33.07
C LEU A 114 -31.45 28.97 -31.68
N ILE A 115 -31.34 30.30 -31.57
CA ILE A 115 -31.61 30.99 -30.31
C ILE A 115 -33.12 31.14 -30.05
N SER A 116 -33.94 31.16 -31.11
CA SER A 116 -35.40 31.22 -30.98
C SER A 116 -36.01 29.89 -30.52
N SER A 117 -35.31 28.77 -30.75
CA SER A 117 -35.71 27.44 -30.29
C SER A 117 -35.42 27.17 -28.81
N LEU A 118 -35.05 28.19 -28.02
CA LEU A 118 -34.87 28.12 -26.57
C LEU A 118 -36.19 27.74 -25.86
N GLY A 119 -36.51 26.46 -25.89
CA GLY A 119 -37.58 25.82 -25.15
C GLY A 119 -37.04 25.33 -23.82
N CYS A 120 -37.68 25.77 -22.74
CA CYS A 120 -37.36 25.42 -21.37
C CYS A 120 -37.39 23.90 -21.11
N LEU A 121 -36.21 23.28 -21.04
CA LEU A 121 -36.00 22.01 -20.35
C LEU A 121 -34.98 22.26 -19.24
N PHE A 122 -35.46 22.39 -18.01
CA PHE A 122 -34.60 22.75 -16.87
C PHE A 122 -34.89 21.94 -15.61
N ALA A 123 -35.99 21.19 -15.54
CA ALA A 123 -36.39 20.49 -14.32
C ALA A 123 -35.91 19.03 -14.28
N GLU A 124 -36.26 18.23 -15.29
CA GLU A 124 -35.89 16.80 -15.33
C GLU A 124 -34.40 16.60 -15.63
N GLU A 125 -33.80 17.45 -16.48
CA GLU A 125 -32.36 17.48 -16.73
C GLU A 125 -31.54 17.87 -15.50
N LYS A 126 -32.01 18.88 -14.76
CA LYS A 126 -31.40 19.27 -13.49
C LYS A 126 -31.44 18.12 -12.48
N ARG A 127 -32.54 17.37 -12.42
CA ARG A 127 -32.65 16.17 -11.58
C ARG A 127 -31.65 15.09 -12.00
N ALA A 128 -31.53 14.79 -13.29
CA ALA A 128 -30.55 13.81 -13.79
C ALA A 128 -29.09 14.24 -13.50
N ARG A 129 -28.82 15.55 -13.56
CA ARG A 129 -27.51 16.14 -13.23
C ARG A 129 -27.22 16.06 -11.73
N GLU A 130 -28.19 16.38 -10.88
CA GLU A 130 -28.07 16.22 -9.43
C GLU A 130 -27.84 14.76 -9.03
N GLU A 131 -28.58 13.82 -9.64
CA GLU A 131 -28.38 12.38 -9.42
C GLU A 131 -26.98 11.92 -9.89
N LEU A 132 -26.48 12.45 -11.00
CA LEU A 132 -25.14 12.20 -11.48
C LEU A 132 -24.06 12.71 -10.52
N ASP A 133 -24.23 13.91 -9.97
CA ASP A 133 -23.30 14.46 -8.99
C ASP A 133 -23.28 13.65 -7.69
N VAL A 134 -24.45 13.14 -7.26
CA VAL A 134 -24.55 12.18 -6.14
C VAL A 134 -23.80 10.87 -6.47
N ALA A 135 -23.99 10.31 -7.67
CA ALA A 135 -23.28 9.09 -8.07
C ALA A 135 -21.76 9.29 -8.20
N LYS A 136 -21.32 10.46 -8.67
CA LYS A 136 -19.89 10.83 -8.70
C LYS A 136 -19.32 10.92 -7.29
N ALA A 137 -20.02 11.58 -6.38
CA ALA A 137 -19.60 11.66 -4.98
C ALA A 137 -19.48 10.25 -4.35
N GLU A 138 -20.42 9.36 -4.63
CA GLU A 138 -20.39 7.99 -4.11
C GLU A 138 -19.28 7.13 -4.75
N LEU A 139 -19.01 7.31 -6.04
CA LEU A 139 -17.89 6.65 -6.71
C LEU A 139 -16.53 7.16 -6.21
N ASN A 140 -16.40 8.47 -5.92
CA ASN A 140 -15.21 9.02 -5.30
C ASN A 140 -14.98 8.40 -3.92
N ARG A 141 -16.03 8.28 -3.08
CA ARG A 141 -15.94 7.58 -1.80
C ARG A 141 -15.57 6.11 -1.95
N LEU A 142 -16.13 5.40 -2.93
CA LEU A 142 -15.75 4.02 -3.23
C LEU A 142 -14.28 3.93 -3.63
N THR A 143 -13.80 4.87 -4.44
CA THR A 143 -12.40 4.94 -4.89
C THR A 143 -11.46 5.20 -3.72
N GLU A 144 -11.79 6.15 -2.85
CA GLU A 144 -11.05 6.42 -1.62
C GLU A 144 -11.03 5.20 -0.69
N SER A 145 -12.17 4.55 -0.48
CA SER A 145 -12.29 3.32 0.31
C SER A 145 -11.42 2.19 -0.27
N ALA A 146 -11.43 2.02 -1.60
CA ALA A 146 -10.63 1.01 -2.28
C ALA A 146 -9.12 1.31 -2.20
N GLN A 147 -8.72 2.58 -2.31
CA GLN A 147 -7.33 3.00 -2.11
C GLN A 147 -6.87 2.76 -0.67
N ASN A 148 -7.73 3.05 0.32
CA ASN A 148 -7.43 2.79 1.72
C ASN A 148 -7.29 1.29 1.99
N ALA A 149 -8.17 0.46 1.43
CA ALA A 149 -8.05 -1.00 1.49
C ALA A 149 -6.74 -1.50 0.87
N ALA A 150 -6.35 -0.97 -0.30
CA ALA A 150 -5.10 -1.34 -0.95
C ALA A 150 -3.86 -0.95 -0.11
N ARG A 151 -3.84 0.25 0.47
CA ARG A 151 -2.76 0.69 1.36
C ARG A 151 -2.69 -0.16 2.63
N ALA A 152 -3.84 -0.47 3.22
CA ALA A 152 -3.90 -1.33 4.41
C ALA A 152 -3.42 -2.75 4.12
N ALA A 153 -3.78 -3.31 2.96
CA ALA A 153 -3.30 -4.62 2.52
C ALA A 153 -1.78 -4.66 2.30
N GLU A 154 -1.20 -3.62 1.68
CA GLU A 154 0.25 -3.52 1.52
C GLU A 154 0.96 -3.40 2.88
N ALA A 155 0.44 -2.57 3.79
CA ALA A 155 0.99 -2.45 5.15
C ALA A 155 0.93 -3.79 5.91
N ALA A 156 -0.17 -4.53 5.81
CA ALA A 156 -0.29 -5.85 6.40
C ALA A 156 0.71 -6.85 5.80
N HIS A 157 0.94 -6.81 4.49
CA HIS A 157 1.92 -7.68 3.84
C HIS A 157 3.37 -7.38 4.28
N GLN A 158 3.74 -6.10 4.35
CA GLN A 158 5.06 -5.71 4.84
C GLN A 158 5.25 -6.10 6.31
N ALA A 159 4.22 -5.92 7.15
CA ALA A 159 4.27 -6.34 8.55
C ALA A 159 4.43 -7.86 8.70
N GLU A 160 3.78 -8.67 7.85
CA GLU A 160 3.95 -10.12 7.83
C GLU A 160 5.38 -10.53 7.45
N ILE A 161 5.98 -9.87 6.45
CA ILE A 161 7.39 -10.13 6.07
C ILE A 161 8.33 -9.85 7.24
N VAL A 162 8.10 -8.76 7.97
CA VAL A 162 8.90 -8.41 9.15
C VAL A 162 8.69 -9.43 10.27
N ALA A 163 7.45 -9.83 10.54
CA ALA A 163 7.14 -10.85 11.54
C ALA A 163 7.85 -12.18 11.26
N ILE A 164 7.82 -12.66 10.01
CA ILE A 164 8.51 -13.89 9.61
C ILE A 164 10.02 -13.77 9.80
N ARG A 165 10.63 -12.62 9.48
CA ARG A 165 12.07 -12.40 9.69
C ARG A 165 12.45 -12.44 11.16
N GLU A 166 11.67 -11.77 12.01
CA GLU A 166 11.89 -11.78 13.46
C GLU A 166 11.69 -13.18 14.06
N GLU A 167 10.73 -13.96 13.58
CA GLU A 167 10.55 -15.36 13.98
C GLU A 167 11.77 -16.22 13.62
N VAL A 168 12.29 -16.09 12.39
CA VAL A 168 13.49 -16.81 11.94
C VAL A 168 14.73 -16.41 12.75
N ASP A 169 14.88 -15.13 13.09
CA ASP A 169 16.02 -14.66 13.89
C ASP A 169 15.90 -15.08 15.37
N ALA A 170 14.68 -15.14 15.90
CA ALA A 170 14.42 -15.72 17.23
C ALA A 170 14.74 -17.22 17.27
N GLU A 171 14.37 -18.00 16.25
CA GLU A 171 14.71 -19.42 16.14
C GLU A 171 16.23 -19.64 16.14
N LYS A 172 16.98 -18.85 15.38
CA LYS A 172 18.46 -18.91 15.38
C LYS A 172 19.04 -18.59 16.75
N ALA A 173 18.48 -17.59 17.45
CA ALA A 173 18.94 -17.24 18.79
C ALA A 173 18.70 -18.38 19.80
N VAL A 174 17.54 -19.06 19.71
CA VAL A 174 17.25 -20.26 20.50
C VAL A 174 18.23 -21.39 20.19
N GLU A 175 18.55 -21.62 18.92
CA GLU A 175 19.53 -22.64 18.53
C GLU A 175 20.92 -22.34 19.11
N ILE A 176 21.39 -21.08 19.04
CA ILE A 176 22.66 -20.64 19.63
C ILE A 176 22.67 -20.84 21.15
N ALA A 177 21.56 -20.51 21.83
CA ALA A 177 21.41 -20.72 23.26
C ALA A 177 21.50 -22.21 23.63
N GLY A 178 20.82 -23.08 22.86
CA GLY A 178 20.88 -24.53 23.04
C GLY A 178 22.30 -25.11 22.84
N GLN A 179 23.02 -24.66 21.80
CA GLN A 179 24.42 -25.07 21.57
C GLN A 179 25.35 -24.61 22.70
N ALA A 180 25.14 -23.41 23.23
CA ALA A 180 25.91 -22.88 24.35
C ALA A 180 25.64 -23.64 25.67
N GLU A 181 24.38 -24.03 25.91
CA GLU A 181 24.00 -24.84 27.06
C GLU A 181 24.57 -26.26 26.97
N ALA A 182 24.47 -26.91 25.81
CA ALA A 182 25.09 -28.23 25.57
C ALA A 182 26.61 -28.19 25.85
N SER A 183 27.31 -27.17 25.33
CA SER A 183 28.73 -26.96 25.60
C SER A 183 29.04 -26.74 27.09
N SER A 184 28.13 -26.10 27.84
CA SER A 184 28.26 -25.93 29.28
C SER A 184 28.08 -27.26 30.03
N CYS A 185 27.12 -28.09 29.63
CA CYS A 185 26.89 -29.41 30.21
C CYS A 185 28.09 -30.34 29.99
N ASP A 186 28.65 -30.37 28.78
CA ASP A 186 29.86 -31.15 28.48
C ASP A 186 31.02 -30.75 29.38
N LEU A 187 31.23 -29.44 29.59
CA LEU A 187 32.28 -28.95 30.50
C LEU A 187 32.03 -29.35 31.95
N VAL A 188 30.78 -29.36 32.41
CA VAL A 188 30.43 -29.82 33.76
C VAL A 188 30.74 -31.31 33.93
N GLU A 189 30.46 -32.15 32.93
CA GLU A 189 30.83 -33.57 32.98
C GLU A 189 32.34 -33.79 32.98
N THR A 190 33.10 -33.03 32.19
CA THR A 190 34.56 -33.11 32.21
C THR A 190 35.15 -32.65 33.54
N GLU A 191 34.54 -31.67 34.22
CA GLU A 191 34.98 -31.22 35.54
C GLU A 191 34.75 -32.28 36.61
N LYS A 192 33.60 -32.96 36.58
CA LYS A 192 33.32 -34.09 37.47
C LYS A 192 34.35 -35.20 37.33
N LYS A 193 34.68 -35.61 36.09
CA LYS A 193 35.72 -36.61 35.82
C LYS A 193 37.10 -36.16 36.32
N ALA A 194 37.45 -34.89 36.11
CA ALA A 194 38.72 -34.34 36.61
C ALA A 194 38.78 -34.30 38.15
N LEU A 195 37.65 -34.01 38.81
CA LEU A 195 37.54 -34.05 40.27
C LEU A 195 37.69 -35.46 40.83
N GLU A 196 37.07 -36.46 40.21
CA GLU A 196 37.21 -37.87 40.60
C GLU A 196 38.67 -38.36 40.49
N ILE A 197 39.36 -38.00 39.40
CA ILE A 197 40.78 -38.35 39.24
C ILE A 197 41.63 -37.66 40.32
N LEU A 198 41.41 -36.36 40.57
CA LEU A 198 42.17 -35.61 41.56
C LEU A 198 41.97 -36.16 42.98
N THR A 199 40.72 -36.46 43.35
CA THR A 199 40.39 -37.02 44.67
C THR A 199 41.02 -38.41 44.86
N ALA A 200 40.96 -39.29 43.85
CA ALA A 200 41.64 -40.59 43.90
C ALA A 200 43.17 -40.45 44.07
N GLN A 201 43.80 -39.49 43.38
CA GLN A 201 45.23 -39.21 43.55
C GLN A 201 45.57 -38.65 44.94
N GLU A 202 44.73 -37.75 45.48
CA GLU A 202 44.88 -37.20 46.82
C GLU A 202 44.73 -38.27 47.90
N GLU A 203 43.76 -39.19 47.76
CA GLU A 203 43.61 -40.33 48.65
C GLU A 203 44.80 -41.29 48.59
N MET A 204 45.31 -41.62 47.40
CA MET A 204 46.50 -42.48 47.27
C MET A 204 47.73 -41.83 47.90
N ALA A 205 47.92 -40.52 47.70
CA ALA A 205 49.01 -39.78 48.32
C ALA A 205 48.86 -39.72 49.85
N LYS A 206 47.63 -39.56 50.35
CA LYS A 206 47.34 -39.58 51.78
C LYS A 206 47.62 -40.94 52.40
N ARG A 207 47.13 -42.04 51.81
CA ARG A 207 47.42 -43.41 52.27
C ARG A 207 48.92 -43.68 52.38
N LYS A 208 49.69 -43.33 51.33
CA LYS A 208 51.16 -43.47 51.35
C LYS A 208 51.82 -42.66 52.47
N ARG A 209 51.31 -41.46 52.77
CA ARG A 209 51.80 -40.67 53.91
C ARG A 209 51.46 -41.34 55.23
N ASP A 210 50.22 -41.75 55.41
CA ASP A 210 49.74 -42.39 56.64
C ASP A 210 50.53 -43.69 56.92
N ASP A 211 50.79 -44.51 55.88
CA ASP A 211 51.59 -45.73 55.97
C ASP A 211 53.04 -45.46 56.39
N LEU A 212 53.68 -44.44 55.79
CA LEU A 212 55.06 -44.05 56.13
C LEU A 212 55.14 -43.43 57.54
N GLU A 213 54.16 -42.62 57.93
CA GLU A 213 54.06 -42.01 59.26
C GLU A 213 53.92 -43.10 60.33
N ALA A 214 53.08 -44.11 60.08
CA ALA A 214 52.94 -45.28 60.95
C ALA A 214 54.27 -46.02 61.16
N ILE A 215 55.03 -46.27 60.08
CA ILE A 215 56.34 -46.93 60.15
C ILE A 215 57.36 -46.10 60.95
N VAL A 216 57.34 -44.76 60.82
CA VAL A 216 58.23 -43.86 61.56
C VAL A 216 57.93 -43.91 63.08
N THR A 217 56.66 -43.95 63.45
CA THR A 217 56.22 -43.97 64.87
C THR A 217 56.30 -45.34 65.54
N ASP A 218 56.40 -46.43 64.78
CA ASP A 218 56.43 -47.79 65.31
C ASP A 218 57.80 -48.14 65.94
N SER A 219 57.84 -48.16 67.27
CA SER A 219 59.04 -48.50 68.06
C SER A 219 59.48 -49.97 67.92
N SER A 220 58.65 -50.85 67.34
CA SER A 220 59.02 -52.24 67.05
C SER A 220 59.89 -52.40 65.79
N LYS A 221 59.98 -51.35 64.95
CA LYS A 221 60.77 -51.35 63.71
C LYS A 221 62.22 -50.90 63.95
N GLY A 222 63.15 -51.51 63.23
CA GLY A 222 64.58 -51.18 63.30
C GLY A 222 64.89 -49.73 62.93
N ILE A 223 65.92 -49.14 63.57
CA ILE A 223 66.34 -47.73 63.39
C ILE A 223 66.53 -47.37 61.92
N VAL A 224 67.11 -48.27 61.13
CA VAL A 224 67.35 -48.07 59.69
C VAL A 224 66.04 -47.97 58.90
N ALA A 225 65.05 -48.81 59.23
CA ALA A 225 63.73 -48.78 58.57
C ALA A 225 62.97 -47.49 58.89
N ARG A 226 63.05 -47.02 60.15
CA ARG A 226 62.46 -45.73 60.58
C ARG A 226 63.15 -44.54 59.90
N ASN A 227 64.48 -44.53 59.82
CA ASN A 227 65.21 -43.46 59.15
C ASN A 227 64.94 -43.43 57.64
N LYS A 228 64.82 -44.59 57.00
CA LYS A 228 64.42 -44.70 55.59
C LYS A 228 63.01 -44.18 55.35
N ALA A 229 62.04 -44.61 56.16
CA ALA A 229 60.66 -44.12 56.07
C ALA A 229 60.56 -42.61 56.35
N ASN A 230 61.36 -42.09 57.29
CA ASN A 230 61.41 -40.66 57.59
C ASN A 230 62.00 -39.84 56.43
N ALA A 231 63.02 -40.35 55.76
CA ALA A 231 63.58 -39.73 54.55
C ALA A 231 62.57 -39.76 53.38
N GLU A 232 61.89 -40.89 53.15
CA GLU A 232 60.85 -41.01 52.11
C GLU A 232 59.62 -40.13 52.42
N LEU A 233 59.22 -40.02 53.68
CA LEU A 233 58.16 -39.11 54.15
C LEU A 233 58.56 -37.65 53.94
N ALA A 234 59.81 -37.29 54.25
CA ALA A 234 60.33 -35.94 54.02
C ALA A 234 60.33 -35.59 52.53
N ILE A 235 60.73 -36.54 51.66
CA ILE A 235 60.67 -36.39 50.20
C ILE A 235 59.21 -36.22 49.75
N LEU A 236 58.27 -37.04 50.21
CA LEU A 236 56.82 -36.95 49.89
C LEU A 236 56.12 -35.71 50.44
N LYS A 237 56.66 -35.09 51.50
CA LYS A 237 56.18 -33.82 52.07
C LYS A 237 56.80 -32.62 51.35
N SER A 238 58.06 -32.69 50.92
CA SER A 238 58.74 -31.63 50.15
C SER A 238 58.35 -31.61 48.68
N GLU A 239 58.20 -32.79 48.07
CA GLU A 239 57.61 -32.97 46.76
C GLU A 239 56.10 -32.94 46.92
N ASN A 240 55.52 -31.74 46.88
CA ASN A 240 54.16 -31.62 46.38
C ASN A 240 54.17 -32.31 45.01
N SER A 241 53.66 -33.55 44.94
CA SER A 241 53.90 -34.40 43.77
C SER A 241 53.53 -33.60 42.52
N LEU A 242 54.48 -33.47 41.60
CA LEU A 242 54.31 -32.63 40.40
C LEU A 242 53.02 -33.03 39.65
N GLY A 243 52.61 -34.29 39.75
CA GLY A 243 51.30 -34.81 39.31
C GLY A 243 50.10 -34.10 39.96
N LEU A 244 50.00 -34.08 41.30
CA LEU A 244 48.88 -33.41 42.00
C LEU A 244 48.82 -31.91 41.70
N ARG A 245 49.98 -31.25 41.61
CA ARG A 245 50.04 -29.82 41.24
C ARG A 245 49.55 -29.61 39.80
N THR A 246 49.92 -30.48 38.88
CA THR A 246 49.50 -30.41 37.47
C THR A 246 48.00 -30.64 37.33
N GLU A 247 47.43 -31.64 38.02
CA GLU A 247 45.99 -31.90 37.99
C GLU A 247 45.17 -30.77 38.65
N ARG A 248 45.66 -30.18 39.74
CA ARG A 248 45.05 -28.96 40.33
C ARG A 248 45.05 -27.79 39.36
N ILE A 249 46.14 -27.57 38.62
CA ILE A 249 46.23 -26.51 37.60
C ILE A 249 45.27 -26.80 36.44
N LYS A 250 45.23 -28.04 35.95
CA LYS A 250 44.28 -28.46 34.90
C LYS A 250 42.84 -28.20 35.33
N ARG A 251 42.45 -28.65 36.52
CA ARG A 251 41.11 -28.39 37.08
C ARG A 251 40.81 -26.89 37.23
N ALA A 252 41.76 -26.10 37.74
CA ALA A 252 41.57 -24.65 37.88
C ALA A 252 41.33 -23.97 36.51
N SER A 253 42.06 -24.38 35.47
CA SER A 253 41.83 -23.88 34.11
C SER A 253 40.49 -24.33 33.53
N LEU A 254 40.04 -25.55 33.84
CA LEU A 254 38.74 -26.08 33.44
C LEU A 254 37.60 -25.31 34.12
N LEU A 255 37.70 -25.04 35.42
CA LEU A 255 36.73 -24.23 36.17
C LEU A 255 36.61 -22.81 35.59
N LYS A 256 37.73 -22.20 35.19
CA LYS A 256 37.72 -20.90 34.52
C LYS A 256 36.94 -20.99 33.20
N ARG A 257 37.25 -21.96 32.34
CA ARG A 257 36.53 -22.17 31.07
C ARG A 257 35.04 -22.45 31.29
N MET A 258 34.70 -23.27 32.28
CA MET A 258 33.32 -23.57 32.64
C MET A 258 32.56 -22.30 33.05
N ASN A 259 33.14 -21.45 33.90
CA ASN A 259 32.50 -20.20 34.32
C ASN A 259 32.32 -19.24 33.13
N ASP A 260 33.32 -19.12 32.25
CA ASP A 260 33.25 -18.29 31.06
C ASP A 260 32.15 -18.79 30.10
N THR A 261 32.08 -20.10 29.83
CA THR A 261 31.05 -20.72 28.99
C THR A 261 29.67 -20.60 29.62
N ARG A 262 29.54 -20.79 30.93
CA ARG A 262 28.26 -20.64 31.64
C ARG A 262 27.75 -19.21 31.58
N SER A 263 28.63 -18.22 31.68
CA SER A 263 28.25 -16.81 31.51
C SER A 263 27.74 -16.55 30.09
N LYS A 264 28.43 -17.10 29.07
CA LYS A 264 28.00 -16.97 27.66
C LYS A 264 26.67 -17.67 27.39
N SER A 265 26.46 -18.87 27.94
CA SER A 265 25.19 -19.59 27.84
C SER A 265 24.04 -18.80 28.47
N LYS A 266 24.24 -18.23 29.66
CA LYS A 266 23.23 -17.35 30.27
C LYS A 266 22.93 -16.13 29.41
N GLN A 267 23.94 -15.48 28.86
CA GLN A 267 23.73 -14.34 27.97
C GLN A 267 22.95 -14.75 26.71
N ALA A 268 23.31 -15.86 26.08
CA ALA A 268 22.63 -16.39 24.90
C ALA A 268 21.15 -16.75 25.19
N THR A 269 20.85 -17.34 26.35
CA THR A 269 19.45 -17.62 26.75
C THR A 269 18.63 -16.34 26.92
N VAL A 270 19.19 -15.29 27.54
CA VAL A 270 18.51 -13.99 27.67
C VAL A 270 18.30 -13.33 26.31
N GLU A 271 19.27 -13.41 25.41
CA GLU A 271 19.14 -12.89 24.03
C GLU A 271 18.06 -13.65 23.25
N ALA A 272 17.99 -14.98 23.39
CA ALA A 272 16.94 -15.80 22.78
C ALA A 272 15.54 -15.48 23.31
N ASP A 273 15.38 -15.32 24.62
CA ASP A 273 14.10 -14.96 25.25
C ASP A 273 13.63 -13.58 24.76
N ASN A 274 14.52 -12.59 24.73
CA ASN A 274 14.21 -11.25 24.22
C ASN A 274 13.82 -11.27 22.73
N ALA A 275 14.52 -12.04 21.91
CA ALA A 275 14.19 -12.19 20.49
C ALA A 275 12.82 -12.84 20.29
N LEU A 276 12.49 -13.85 21.11
CA LEU A 276 11.22 -14.55 21.06
C LEU A 276 10.05 -13.67 21.52
N GLU A 277 10.23 -12.84 22.55
CA GLU A 277 9.25 -11.82 22.94
C GLU A 277 9.06 -10.75 21.84
N GLY A 278 10.16 -10.31 21.22
CA GLY A 278 10.13 -9.39 20.07
C GLY A 278 9.32 -9.97 18.90
N ALA A 279 9.63 -11.20 18.49
CA ALA A 279 8.93 -11.89 17.41
C ALA A 279 7.42 -12.05 17.69
N LYS A 280 7.05 -12.44 18.92
CA LYS A 280 5.64 -12.54 19.33
C LYS A 280 4.90 -11.21 19.21
N LYS A 281 5.52 -10.12 19.66
CA LYS A 281 4.92 -8.79 19.57
C LYS A 281 4.71 -8.38 18.12
N THR A 282 5.73 -8.52 17.28
CA THR A 282 5.66 -8.22 15.86
C THR A 282 4.59 -9.07 15.15
N ARG A 283 4.43 -10.33 15.54
CA ARG A 283 3.37 -11.21 15.02
C ARG A 283 1.97 -10.71 15.39
N ILE A 284 1.76 -10.28 16.63
CA ILE A 284 0.47 -9.69 17.06
C ILE A 284 0.17 -8.42 16.26
N ASP A 285 1.17 -7.55 16.08
CA ASP A 285 1.02 -6.32 15.31
C ASP A 285 0.65 -6.62 13.84
N ALA A 286 1.31 -7.61 13.21
CA ALA A 286 0.99 -8.06 11.86
C ALA A 286 -0.44 -8.61 11.73
N ILE A 287 -0.91 -9.39 12.72
CA ILE A 287 -2.29 -9.89 12.75
C ILE A 287 -3.29 -8.73 12.85
N SER A 288 -3.03 -7.74 13.71
CA SER A 288 -3.92 -6.58 13.86
C SER A 288 -4.04 -5.76 12.56
N LEU A 289 -2.92 -5.58 11.84
CA LEU A 289 -2.90 -4.87 10.57
C LEU A 289 -3.65 -5.64 9.49
N LYS A 290 -3.54 -6.97 9.49
CA LYS A 290 -4.30 -7.84 8.59
C LYS A 290 -5.80 -7.74 8.83
N GLU A 291 -6.26 -7.74 10.08
CA GLU A 291 -7.67 -7.52 10.42
C GLU A 291 -8.16 -6.14 9.97
N SER A 292 -7.36 -5.10 10.18
CA SER A 292 -7.67 -3.75 9.69
C SER A 292 -7.78 -3.70 8.17
N ALA A 293 -6.89 -4.40 7.45
CA ALA A 293 -6.94 -4.49 5.99
C ALA A 293 -8.21 -5.21 5.49
N MET A 294 -8.63 -6.27 6.17
CA MET A 294 -9.87 -7.00 5.85
C MET A 294 -11.11 -6.12 6.09
N ASN A 295 -11.14 -5.37 7.19
CA ASN A 295 -12.24 -4.45 7.48
C ASN A 295 -12.34 -3.33 6.42
N ALA A 296 -11.21 -2.74 6.03
CA ALA A 296 -11.18 -1.74 4.97
C ALA A 296 -11.62 -2.30 3.61
N ALA A 297 -11.23 -3.53 3.29
CA ALA A 297 -11.68 -4.21 2.06
C ALA A 297 -13.20 -4.44 2.07
N ARG A 298 -13.74 -4.91 3.20
CA ARG A 298 -15.19 -5.12 3.37
C ARG A 298 -15.99 -3.82 3.23
N GLU A 299 -15.52 -2.73 3.80
CA GLU A 299 -16.16 -1.41 3.63
C GLU A 299 -16.21 -0.99 2.15
N ALA A 300 -15.16 -1.28 1.39
CA ALA A 300 -15.14 -1.01 -0.03
C ALA A 300 -16.13 -1.91 -0.80
N GLU A 301 -16.26 -3.19 -0.44
CA GLU A 301 -17.25 -4.12 -1.04
C GLU A 301 -18.68 -3.65 -0.80
N ASP A 302 -19.01 -3.29 0.44
CA ASP A 302 -20.36 -2.90 0.85
C ASP A 302 -20.85 -1.64 0.12
N ARG A 303 -19.93 -0.81 -0.40
CA ARG A 303 -20.24 0.39 -1.19
C ARG A 303 -20.53 0.10 -2.67
N ILE A 304 -20.10 -1.04 -3.21
CA ILE A 304 -20.29 -1.39 -4.64
C ILE A 304 -21.79 -1.42 -5.02
N PRO A 305 -22.68 -2.08 -4.26
CA PRO A 305 -24.11 -2.11 -4.59
C PRO A 305 -24.76 -0.71 -4.58
N SER A 306 -24.35 0.16 -3.66
CA SER A 306 -24.84 1.55 -3.58
C SER A 306 -24.52 2.34 -4.85
N VAL A 307 -23.26 2.26 -5.32
CA VAL A 307 -22.82 2.90 -6.56
C VAL A 307 -23.54 2.32 -7.78
N GLN A 308 -23.69 0.99 -7.85
CA GLN A 308 -24.43 0.35 -8.95
C GLN A 308 -25.90 0.78 -8.98
N ALA A 309 -26.55 0.88 -7.81
CA ALA A 309 -27.92 1.35 -7.70
C ALA A 309 -28.05 2.82 -8.11
N ALA A 310 -27.08 3.67 -7.76
CA ALA A 310 -27.05 5.07 -8.19
C ALA A 310 -26.93 5.21 -9.72
N ILE A 311 -26.02 4.46 -10.34
CA ILE A 311 -25.89 4.43 -11.82
C ILE A 311 -27.19 3.93 -12.47
N GLY A 312 -27.80 2.88 -11.91
CA GLY A 312 -29.06 2.34 -12.42
C GLY A 312 -30.23 3.33 -12.35
N ARG A 313 -30.30 4.14 -11.28
CA ARG A 313 -31.28 5.23 -11.17
C ARG A 313 -31.10 6.29 -12.27
N ILE A 314 -29.86 6.72 -12.51
CA ILE A 314 -29.57 7.70 -13.55
C ILE A 314 -29.92 7.15 -14.94
N GLU A 315 -29.56 5.89 -15.24
CA GLU A 315 -29.93 5.24 -16.50
C GLU A 315 -31.46 5.17 -16.69
N ALA A 316 -32.23 4.96 -15.61
CA ALA A 316 -33.68 4.98 -15.65
C ALA A 316 -34.23 6.41 -15.91
N THR A 317 -33.72 7.41 -15.18
CA THR A 317 -34.08 8.83 -15.37
C THR A 317 -33.80 9.30 -16.80
N LEU A 318 -32.64 8.94 -17.36
CA LEU A 318 -32.30 9.25 -18.76
C LEU A 318 -33.25 8.59 -19.76
N LYS A 319 -33.60 7.32 -19.55
CA LYS A 319 -34.58 6.62 -20.41
C LYS A 319 -35.97 7.24 -20.34
N GLU A 320 -36.38 7.80 -19.21
CA GLU A 320 -37.64 8.53 -19.09
C GLU A 320 -37.59 9.87 -19.84
N ILE A 321 -36.50 10.63 -19.72
CA ILE A 321 -36.31 11.89 -20.46
C ILE A 321 -36.35 11.63 -21.97
N MET A 322 -35.65 10.60 -22.45
CA MET A 322 -35.65 10.19 -23.86
C MET A 322 -37.04 9.81 -24.41
N LYS A 323 -37.97 9.38 -23.55
CA LYS A 323 -39.34 9.00 -23.96
C LYS A 323 -40.29 10.19 -24.01
N LYS A 324 -40.07 11.21 -23.18
CA LYS A 324 -41.00 12.34 -23.00
C LYS A 324 -40.71 13.52 -23.92
N HIS A 325 -39.47 13.67 -24.38
CA HIS A 325 -39.03 14.88 -25.09
C HIS A 325 -38.25 14.57 -26.38
N ASP A 326 -38.52 15.36 -27.42
CA ASP A 326 -37.67 15.48 -28.62
C ASP A 326 -36.45 16.40 -28.40
N SER A 327 -36.37 17.04 -27.23
CA SER A 327 -35.30 17.96 -26.80
C SER A 327 -34.58 17.43 -25.54
N GLY A 328 -33.36 17.89 -25.27
CA GLY A 328 -32.50 17.40 -24.17
C GLY A 328 -31.52 16.27 -24.54
N ARG A 329 -31.36 16.00 -25.85
CA ARG A 329 -30.51 14.92 -26.39
C ARG A 329 -29.02 15.14 -26.12
N GLY A 330 -28.55 16.37 -26.17
CA GLY A 330 -27.21 16.79 -25.78
C GLY A 330 -26.96 16.56 -24.30
N THR A 331 -27.88 16.96 -23.44
CA THR A 331 -27.79 16.69 -22.00
C THR A 331 -27.70 15.18 -21.72
N ILE A 332 -28.55 14.38 -22.36
CA ILE A 332 -28.51 12.90 -22.26
C ILE A 332 -27.16 12.35 -22.74
N PHE A 333 -26.68 12.80 -23.90
CA PHE A 333 -25.40 12.37 -24.46
C PHE A 333 -24.25 12.63 -23.49
N PHE A 334 -24.16 13.84 -22.91
CA PHE A 334 -23.12 14.20 -21.97
C PHE A 334 -23.21 13.43 -20.64
N ILE A 335 -24.41 13.21 -20.10
CA ILE A 335 -24.59 12.41 -18.88
C ILE A 335 -24.21 10.95 -19.14
N GLN A 336 -24.63 10.37 -20.27
CA GLN A 336 -24.32 8.98 -20.62
C GLN A 336 -22.82 8.79 -20.91
N ALA A 337 -22.20 9.75 -21.57
CA ALA A 337 -20.76 9.84 -21.76
C ALA A 337 -20.00 9.81 -20.42
N GLU A 338 -20.43 10.62 -19.45
CA GLU A 338 -19.81 10.66 -18.13
C GLU A 338 -20.04 9.37 -17.35
N LEU A 339 -21.26 8.80 -17.39
CA LEU A 339 -21.54 7.50 -16.78
C LEU A 339 -20.63 6.40 -17.34
N ASN A 340 -20.42 6.36 -18.65
CA ASN A 340 -19.55 5.39 -19.27
C ASN A 340 -18.09 5.56 -18.85
N GLU A 341 -17.63 6.80 -18.68
CA GLU A 341 -16.31 7.10 -18.13
C GLU A 341 -16.19 6.64 -16.67
N GLN A 342 -17.15 6.99 -15.82
CA GLN A 342 -17.20 6.55 -14.42
C GLN A 342 -17.26 5.02 -14.28
N ARG A 343 -17.94 4.33 -15.20
CA ARG A 343 -17.96 2.85 -15.26
C ARG A 343 -16.60 2.23 -15.55
N LYS A 344 -15.70 2.91 -16.25
CA LYS A 344 -14.33 2.42 -16.50
C LYS A 344 -13.51 2.40 -15.20
N PHE A 345 -13.81 3.29 -14.27
CA PHE A 345 -13.11 3.41 -12.98
C PHE A 345 -13.75 2.58 -11.86
N LEU A 346 -14.87 1.92 -12.13
CA LEU A 346 -15.48 1.01 -11.15
C LEU A 346 -14.52 -0.15 -10.85
N PRO A 347 -14.15 -0.41 -9.57
CA PRO A 347 -12.99 -1.24 -9.20
C PRO A 347 -13.00 -2.75 -9.51
N LYS A 348 -13.83 -3.25 -10.45
CA LYS A 348 -13.97 -4.71 -10.70
C LYS A 348 -12.63 -5.44 -10.90
N SER A 349 -11.61 -4.77 -11.45
CA SER A 349 -10.27 -5.34 -11.62
C SER A 349 -9.33 -5.09 -10.44
N GLN A 350 -9.33 -3.88 -9.85
CA GLN A 350 -8.39 -3.52 -8.78
C GLN A 350 -8.75 -4.16 -7.44
N PHE A 351 -10.05 -4.26 -7.15
CA PHE A 351 -10.56 -4.85 -5.92
C PHE A 351 -10.37 -6.38 -5.88
N VAL A 352 -10.68 -7.08 -6.97
CA VAL A 352 -10.47 -8.53 -7.09
C VAL A 352 -8.98 -8.89 -7.01
N VAL A 353 -8.09 -8.03 -7.52
CA VAL A 353 -6.64 -8.23 -7.41
C VAL A 353 -6.15 -7.99 -5.98
N ALA A 354 -6.65 -6.96 -5.29
CA ALA A 354 -6.33 -6.71 -3.88
C ALA A 354 -6.86 -7.83 -2.95
N GLN A 355 -8.09 -8.30 -3.19
CA GLN A 355 -8.71 -9.44 -2.51
C GLN A 355 -7.92 -10.72 -2.76
N LYS A 356 -7.58 -11.05 -4.01
CA LYS A 356 -6.74 -12.21 -4.33
C LYS A 356 -5.34 -12.10 -3.73
N LYS A 357 -4.74 -10.91 -3.66
CA LYS A 357 -3.45 -10.71 -2.98
C LYS A 357 -3.58 -10.92 -1.47
N ALA A 358 -4.63 -10.42 -0.84
CA ALA A 358 -4.91 -10.64 0.56
C ALA A 358 -5.19 -12.13 0.87
N GLU A 359 -5.99 -12.80 0.05
CA GLU A 359 -6.28 -14.24 0.14
C GLU A 359 -5.03 -15.11 -0.11
N ALA A 360 -4.17 -14.71 -1.05
CA ALA A 360 -2.90 -15.39 -1.31
C ALA A 360 -1.92 -15.24 -0.13
N ALA A 361 -1.83 -14.05 0.47
CA ALA A 361 -1.05 -13.82 1.68
C ALA A 361 -1.58 -14.66 2.86
N ILE A 362 -2.91 -14.80 2.99
CA ILE A 362 -3.55 -15.68 3.97
C ILE A 362 -3.16 -17.14 3.74
N SER A 363 -3.29 -17.63 2.50
CA SER A 363 -3.02 -19.02 2.14
C SER A 363 -1.54 -19.39 2.36
N GLN A 364 -0.62 -18.47 2.07
CA GLN A 364 0.81 -18.68 2.31
C GLN A 364 1.17 -18.72 3.80
N SER A 365 0.56 -17.85 4.62
CA SER A 365 0.78 -17.82 6.08
C SER A 365 0.25 -19.07 6.82
N LEU A 366 -0.80 -19.71 6.30
CA LEU A 366 -1.36 -20.93 6.89
C LEU A 366 -0.58 -22.19 6.51
N THR A 367 0.14 -22.18 5.37
CA THR A 367 0.97 -23.30 4.91
C THR A 367 2.40 -23.27 5.46
N SER A 368 2.83 -22.17 6.10
CA SER A 368 4.19 -22.02 6.62
C SER A 368 4.34 -22.29 8.12
N VAL A 369 3.29 -22.76 8.81
CA VAL A 369 3.42 -23.21 10.20
C VAL A 369 4.21 -24.53 10.19
N PRO A 370 5.45 -24.57 10.72
CA PRO A 370 6.18 -25.82 10.84
C PRO A 370 5.44 -26.65 11.89
N THR A 371 4.97 -27.83 11.50
CA THR A 371 4.51 -28.83 12.47
C THR A 371 5.65 -29.12 13.46
N PRO A 372 5.45 -28.89 14.78
CA PRO A 372 6.48 -29.18 15.76
C PRO A 372 6.78 -30.67 15.72
N SER A 373 8.03 -31.02 15.43
CA SER A 373 8.56 -32.39 15.45
C SER A 373 9.29 -32.65 16.76
#